data_AF-A0A949RA95-F1
#
_entry.id   AF-A0A949RA95-F1
#
_cell.length_a   1.000
_cell.length_b   1.000
_cell.length_c   1.000
_cell.angle_alpha   90.00
_cell.angle_beta   90.00
_cell.angle_gamma   90.00
#
_symmetry.space_group_name_H-M   'P 1'
#
loop_
_entity.id
_entity.type
_entity.pdbx_description
1 polymer ?
#
loop_
_entity_poly.entity_id
_entity_poly.type
_entity_poly.pdbx_seq_one_letter_code
_entity_poly.pdbx_strand_id
1 'polypeptide(L)'
;MAHDPENDDLERIAPMLSRIPRTDPFVLPEGFQDRFAQEVQARLPRATAAATRHSWLWRTAVALPVLAAMVAGWWMLRPHASQEVPATAAATVPAAEAVVALEDDLLHDLSITELAEQAPAPAAPALTPEELAAYYDLTGTDVTDLIENL
;
A
#
# COMPACT_ATOMS: atom_id res chain seq x y z
N MET A 1 -36.34 -28.41 -22.67
CA MET A 1 -35.65 -29.10 -21.56
C MET A 1 -34.21 -29.28 -21.99
N ALA A 2 -33.29 -28.45 -21.48
CA ALA A 2 -31.87 -28.65 -21.68
C ALA A 2 -31.41 -29.69 -20.66
N HIS A 3 -30.84 -30.81 -21.09
CA HIS A 3 -30.16 -31.76 -20.21
C HIS A 3 -28.78 -31.19 -19.89
N ASP A 4 -28.47 -31.09 -18.61
CA ASP A 4 -27.16 -30.74 -18.11
C ASP A 4 -26.32 -32.02 -18.07
N PRO A 5 -25.25 -32.16 -18.88
CA PRO A 5 -24.50 -33.41 -19.01
C PRO A 5 -23.92 -33.90 -17.67
N GLU A 6 -23.70 -32.99 -16.72
CA GLU A 6 -23.21 -33.33 -15.37
C GLU A 6 -24.23 -34.10 -14.52
N ASN A 7 -25.53 -33.98 -14.84
CA ASN A 7 -26.58 -34.66 -14.12
C ASN A 7 -26.72 -36.12 -14.58
N ASP A 8 -26.49 -36.39 -15.86
CA ASP A 8 -26.57 -37.73 -16.46
C ASP A 8 -25.47 -38.65 -15.93
N ASP A 9 -24.24 -38.13 -15.78
CA ASP A 9 -23.13 -38.87 -15.20
C ASP A 9 -23.34 -39.18 -13.71
N LEU A 10 -23.91 -38.22 -12.96
CA LEU A 10 -24.22 -38.42 -11.55
C LEU A 10 -25.37 -39.41 -11.36
N GLU A 11 -26.39 -39.39 -12.23
CA GLU A 11 -27.48 -40.35 -12.20
C GLU A 11 -26.99 -41.79 -12.44
N ARG A 12 -25.96 -41.96 -13.28
CA ARG A 12 -25.33 -43.27 -13.53
C ARG A 12 -24.51 -43.78 -12.34
N ILE A 13 -23.77 -42.90 -11.66
CA ILE A 13 -22.82 -43.29 -10.59
C ILE A 13 -23.52 -43.35 -9.23
N ALA A 14 -24.45 -42.44 -8.95
CA ALA A 14 -25.13 -42.29 -7.67
C ALA A 14 -26.59 -41.82 -7.85
N PRO A 15 -27.51 -42.73 -8.26
CA PRO A 15 -28.91 -42.39 -8.55
C PRO A 15 -29.71 -41.88 -7.33
N MET A 16 -29.20 -42.09 -6.12
CA MET A 16 -29.79 -41.51 -4.91
C MET A 16 -29.34 -40.06 -4.69
N LEU A 17 -28.10 -39.71 -5.04
CA LEU A 17 -27.57 -38.34 -4.91
C LEU A 17 -28.14 -37.42 -5.99
N SER A 18 -28.37 -37.92 -7.20
CA SER A 18 -28.99 -37.13 -8.29
C SER A 18 -30.41 -36.65 -7.96
N ARG A 19 -31.09 -37.30 -7.01
CA ARG A 19 -32.42 -36.92 -6.52
C ARG A 19 -32.39 -35.81 -5.47
N ILE A 20 -31.23 -35.50 -4.90
CA ILE A 20 -31.11 -34.43 -3.91
C ILE A 20 -31.09 -33.09 -4.65
N PRO A 21 -31.97 -32.13 -4.27
CA PRO A 21 -31.96 -30.82 -4.89
C PRO A 21 -30.63 -30.11 -4.60
N ARG A 22 -29.93 -29.71 -5.65
CA ARG A 22 -28.74 -28.86 -5.56
C ARG A 22 -29.20 -27.43 -5.31
N THR A 23 -29.42 -27.10 -4.03
CA THR A 23 -29.66 -25.73 -3.60
C THR A 23 -28.35 -25.14 -3.12
N ASP A 24 -27.98 -23.96 -3.64
CA ASP A 24 -26.84 -23.20 -3.13
C ASP A 24 -27.15 -22.72 -1.70
N PRO A 25 -26.39 -23.14 -0.68
CA PRO A 25 -26.61 -22.68 0.70
C PRO A 25 -26.15 -21.24 0.93
N PHE A 26 -25.38 -20.64 0.00
CA PHE A 26 -24.79 -19.31 0.15
C PHE A 26 -25.56 -18.21 -0.60
N VAL A 27 -26.89 -18.35 -0.68
CA VAL A 27 -27.73 -17.31 -1.26
C VAL A 27 -27.92 -16.17 -0.25
N LEU A 28 -27.47 -14.99 -0.63
CA LEU A 28 -27.66 -13.77 0.16
C LEU A 28 -29.11 -13.28 0.03
N PRO A 29 -29.78 -12.91 1.13
CA PRO A 29 -31.08 -12.25 1.07
C PRO A 29 -31.00 -10.93 0.31
N GLU A 30 -32.07 -10.58 -0.40
CA GLU A 30 -32.17 -9.29 -1.08
C GLU A 30 -31.93 -8.14 -0.09
N GLY A 31 -31.10 -7.16 -0.49
CA GLY A 31 -30.76 -6.00 0.33
C GLY A 31 -29.83 -6.28 1.52
N PHE A 32 -29.26 -7.49 1.66
CA PHE A 32 -28.23 -7.76 2.68
C PHE A 32 -26.97 -6.93 2.43
N GLN A 33 -26.48 -6.89 1.19
CA GLN A 33 -25.27 -6.14 0.81
C GLN A 33 -25.44 -4.63 1.02
N ASP A 34 -26.64 -4.09 0.73
CA ASP A 34 -26.94 -2.66 0.90
C ASP A 34 -26.86 -2.22 2.37
N ARG A 35 -27.37 -3.05 3.28
CA ARG A 35 -27.34 -2.78 4.72
C ARG A 35 -25.95 -3.03 5.32
N PHE A 36 -25.25 -4.05 4.84
CA PHE A 36 -23.93 -4.43 5.35
C PHE A 36 -22.92 -3.29 5.20
N ALA A 37 -22.86 -2.63 4.04
CA ALA A 37 -21.95 -1.51 3.83
C ALA A 37 -22.19 -0.36 4.81
N GLN A 38 -23.46 -0.04 5.09
CA GLN A 38 -23.84 1.01 6.04
C GLN A 38 -23.47 0.63 7.47
N GLU A 39 -23.68 -0.63 7.85
CA GLU A 39 -23.37 -1.13 9.18
C GLU A 39 -21.85 -1.16 9.45
N VAL A 40 -21.05 -1.58 8.47
CA VAL A 40 -19.58 -1.51 8.56
C VAL A 40 -19.12 -0.07 8.71
N GLN A 41 -19.62 0.86 7.89
CA GLN A 41 -19.26 2.28 7.99
C GLN A 41 -19.69 2.92 9.32
N ALA A 42 -20.80 2.47 9.90
CA ALA A 42 -21.27 2.94 11.20
C ALA A 42 -20.39 2.44 12.36
N ARG A 43 -19.77 1.26 12.21
CA ARG A 43 -18.88 0.65 13.21
C ARG A 43 -17.46 1.16 13.15
N LEU A 44 -17.02 1.73 12.02
CA LEU A 44 -15.69 2.34 11.97
C LEU A 44 -15.66 3.57 12.88
N PRO A 45 -14.66 3.68 13.77
CA PRO A 45 -14.46 4.92 14.50
C PRO A 45 -14.26 6.02 13.47
N ARG A 46 -15.19 6.96 13.39
CA ARG A 46 -15.01 8.16 12.57
C ARG A 46 -13.70 8.75 13.02
N ALA A 47 -12.68 8.67 12.16
CA ALA A 47 -11.44 9.39 12.36
C ALA A 47 -11.86 10.85 12.46
N THR A 48 -12.00 11.35 13.68
CA THR A 48 -12.13 12.75 13.93
C THR A 48 -10.83 13.29 13.38
N ALA A 49 -10.93 13.97 12.24
CA ALA A 49 -9.82 14.73 11.71
C ALA A 49 -9.50 15.75 12.80
N ALA A 50 -8.62 15.37 13.72
CA ALA A 50 -7.99 16.28 14.64
C ALA A 50 -7.32 17.27 13.72
N ALA A 51 -7.89 18.48 13.66
CA ALA A 51 -7.44 19.53 12.79
C ALA A 51 -5.98 19.84 13.18
N THR A 52 -5.03 19.21 12.50
CA THR A 52 -3.61 19.42 12.73
C THR A 52 -3.27 20.79 12.16
N ARG A 53 -3.48 21.82 12.99
CA ARG A 53 -3.00 23.20 12.77
C ARG A 53 -1.46 23.28 12.60
N HIS A 54 -0.77 22.16 12.69
CA HIS A 54 0.68 22.03 12.65
C HIS A 54 1.29 22.14 11.23
N SER A 55 0.49 21.97 10.16
CA SER A 55 1.05 21.98 8.79
C SER A 55 1.34 23.37 8.21
N TRP A 56 0.79 24.44 8.80
CA TRP A 56 0.99 25.80 8.26
C TRP A 56 2.39 26.35 8.57
N LEU A 57 2.91 26.08 9.77
CA LEU A 57 4.23 26.56 10.19
C LEU A 57 5.37 25.84 9.45
N TRP A 58 5.22 24.55 9.16
CA TRP A 58 6.23 23.78 8.41
C TRP A 58 6.37 24.24 6.95
N ARG A 59 5.29 24.71 6.32
CA ARG A 59 5.36 25.27 4.95
C ARG A 59 6.19 26.55 4.87
N THR A 60 6.23 27.34 5.95
CA THR A 60 7.08 28.55 6.00
C THR A 60 8.54 28.27 6.35
N ALA A 61 8.82 27.16 7.04
CA ALA A 61 10.18 26.77 7.42
C ALA A 61 11.03 26.34 6.20
N VAL A 62 10.41 25.76 5.17
CA VAL A 62 11.11 25.30 3.95
C VAL A 62 11.17 26.39 2.86
N ALA A 63 10.20 27.31 2.81
CA ALA A 63 10.18 28.35 1.78
C ALA A 63 11.33 29.37 1.91
N LEU A 64 11.73 29.69 3.15
CA LEU A 64 12.81 30.64 3.44
C LEU A 64 14.20 30.21 2.91
N PRO A 65 14.70 28.99 3.18
CA PRO A 65 16.01 28.56 2.68
C PRO A 65 16.04 28.39 1.15
N VAL A 66 14.95 27.93 0.52
CA VAL A 66 14.89 27.79 -0.95
C VAL A 66 14.95 29.15 -1.63
N LEU A 67 14.20 30.15 -1.13
CA LEU A 67 14.26 31.51 -1.65
C LEU A 67 15.65 32.13 -1.48
N ALA A 68 16.30 31.92 -0.32
CA ALA A 68 17.65 32.38 -0.06
C ALA A 68 18.67 31.72 -1.01
N ALA A 69 18.55 30.42 -1.27
CA ALA A 69 19.40 29.69 -2.21
C ALA A 69 19.20 30.16 -3.65
N MET A 70 17.95 30.45 -4.07
CA MET A 70 17.70 31.00 -5.41
C MET A 70 18.26 32.42 -5.56
N VAL A 71 18.15 33.27 -4.55
CA VAL A 71 18.73 34.64 -4.59
C VAL A 71 20.26 34.58 -4.57
N ALA A 72 20.85 33.73 -3.73
CA ALA A 72 22.30 33.53 -3.69
C ALA A 72 22.82 32.94 -5.02
N GLY A 73 22.14 31.94 -5.56
CA GLY A 73 22.43 31.35 -6.86
C GLY A 73 22.31 32.39 -7.98
N TRP A 74 21.26 33.21 -7.98
CA TRP A 74 21.10 34.30 -8.95
C TRP A 74 22.19 35.37 -8.83
N TRP A 75 22.62 35.70 -7.60
CA TRP A 75 23.68 36.67 -7.35
C TRP A 75 25.05 36.14 -7.77
N MET A 76 25.29 34.83 -7.61
CA MET A 76 26.51 34.14 -8.04
C MET A 76 26.52 33.87 -9.56
N LEU A 77 25.35 33.79 -10.20
CA LEU A 77 25.19 33.74 -11.66
C LEU A 77 25.19 35.11 -12.33
N ARG A 78 25.24 36.22 -11.58
CA ARG A 78 25.55 37.50 -12.21
C ARG A 78 26.99 37.39 -12.72
N PRO A 79 27.21 37.44 -14.05
CA PRO A 79 28.57 37.47 -14.54
C PRO A 79 29.20 38.72 -13.94
N HIS A 80 30.18 38.54 -13.06
CA HIS A 80 31.17 39.57 -12.85
C HIS A 80 31.64 39.92 -14.25
N ALA A 81 31.48 41.18 -14.65
CA ALA A 81 32.04 41.69 -15.89
C ALA A 81 33.55 41.56 -15.76
N SER A 82 34.05 40.37 -16.10
CA SER A 82 35.45 40.02 -16.08
C SER A 82 36.10 40.80 -17.19
N GLN A 83 36.73 41.88 -16.77
CA GLN A 83 38.02 42.35 -17.22
C GLN A 83 38.71 41.37 -18.19
N GLU A 84 38.95 41.87 -19.41
CA GLU A 84 39.60 41.19 -20.52
C GLU A 84 40.92 40.50 -20.11
N VAL A 85 41.05 39.22 -20.42
CA VAL A 85 42.35 38.55 -20.70
C VAL A 85 42.10 37.47 -21.77
N PRO A 86 42.95 37.36 -22.81
CA PRO A 86 42.60 36.66 -24.05
C PRO A 86 42.77 35.14 -24.00
N ALA A 87 41.92 34.49 -24.81
CA ALA A 87 42.06 33.21 -25.47
C ALA A 87 43.23 32.30 -25.05
N THR A 88 42.93 31.22 -24.31
CA THR A 88 43.60 29.93 -24.52
C THR A 88 42.70 28.76 -24.09
N ALA A 89 42.64 27.76 -24.97
CA ALA A 89 42.25 26.37 -24.72
C ALA A 89 40.78 26.09 -24.34
N ALA A 90 39.99 25.85 -25.39
CA ALA A 90 38.82 24.99 -25.32
C ALA A 90 39.22 23.59 -24.83
N ALA A 91 38.67 23.17 -23.69
CA ALA A 91 38.56 21.77 -23.29
C ALA A 91 37.06 21.45 -23.18
N THR A 92 36.44 21.15 -24.31
CA THR A 92 35.09 20.64 -24.40
C THR A 92 35.10 19.18 -23.94
N VAL A 93 34.84 18.95 -22.66
CA VAL A 93 34.48 17.61 -22.18
C VAL A 93 33.04 17.36 -22.64
N PRO A 94 32.75 16.31 -23.43
CA PRO A 94 31.42 16.09 -23.95
C PRO A 94 30.48 15.72 -22.80
N ALA A 95 29.45 16.54 -22.58
CA ALA A 95 28.41 16.36 -21.57
C ALA A 95 27.67 15.01 -21.62
N ALA A 96 27.86 14.22 -22.68
CA ALA A 96 27.26 12.90 -22.83
C ALA A 96 27.86 11.84 -21.87
N GLU A 97 29.18 11.88 -21.58
CA GLU A 97 29.79 10.94 -20.63
C GLU A 97 29.43 11.26 -19.17
N ALA A 98 29.24 12.54 -18.85
CA ALA A 98 28.88 12.97 -17.50
C ALA A 98 27.45 12.57 -17.10
N VAL A 99 26.54 12.41 -18.07
CA VAL A 99 25.15 12.00 -17.81
C VAL A 99 25.05 10.50 -17.58
N VAL A 100 25.76 9.69 -18.37
CA VAL A 100 25.75 8.21 -18.22
C VAL A 100 26.37 7.78 -16.89
N ALA A 101 27.47 8.43 -16.47
CA ALA A 101 28.08 8.15 -15.17
C ALA A 101 27.19 8.54 -13.97
N LEU A 102 26.32 9.55 -14.14
CA LEU A 102 25.38 9.97 -13.10
C LEU A 102 24.15 9.06 -13.01
N GLU A 103 23.68 8.52 -14.14
CA GLU A 103 22.55 7.58 -14.18
C GLU A 103 22.89 6.24 -13.53
N ASP A 104 24.09 5.70 -13.78
CA ASP A 104 24.51 4.43 -13.18
C ASP A 104 24.61 4.53 -11.64
N ASP A 105 25.11 5.64 -11.12
CA ASP A 105 25.26 5.88 -9.68
C ASP A 105 23.88 6.04 -8.98
N LEU A 106 22.94 6.74 -9.64
CA LEU A 106 21.56 6.89 -9.15
C LEU A 106 20.78 5.57 -9.18
N LEU A 107 20.96 4.76 -10.22
CA LEU A 107 20.31 3.44 -10.34
C LEU A 107 20.84 2.45 -9.30
N HIS A 108 22.14 2.52 -8.98
CA HIS A 108 22.75 1.65 -7.98
C HIS A 108 22.22 1.93 -6.57
N ASP A 109 22.07 3.20 -6.18
CA ASP A 109 21.61 3.61 -4.84
C ASP A 109 20.14 3.25 -4.57
N LEU A 110 19.29 3.35 -5.59
CA LEU A 110 17.89 2.91 -5.51
C LEU A 110 17.76 1.39 -5.30
N SER A 111 18.60 0.59 -5.99
CA SER A 111 18.55 -0.87 -5.89
C SER A 111 18.95 -1.41 -4.51
N ILE A 112 19.89 -0.74 -3.82
CA ILE A 112 20.32 -1.12 -2.47
C ILE A 112 19.28 -0.69 -1.43
N THR A 113 18.63 0.47 -1.64
CA THR A 113 17.59 0.99 -0.75
C THR A 113 16.30 0.15 -0.82
N GLU A 114 15.87 -0.28 -2.01
CA GLU A 114 14.71 -1.19 -2.15
C GLU A 114 14.99 -2.58 -1.55
N LEU A 115 16.22 -3.11 -1.70
CA LEU A 115 16.59 -4.37 -1.03
C LEU A 115 16.64 -4.25 0.49
N ALA A 116 16.92 -3.05 1.02
CA ALA A 116 16.91 -2.77 2.46
C ALA A 116 15.49 -2.55 3.02
N GLU A 117 14.56 -2.03 2.22
CA GLU A 117 13.13 -1.96 2.57
C GLU A 117 12.43 -3.32 2.48
N GLN A 118 12.97 -4.26 1.71
CA GLN A 118 12.58 -5.68 1.76
C GLN A 118 13.17 -6.39 2.99
N ALA A 119 13.06 -5.75 4.16
CA ALA A 119 13.18 -6.42 5.44
C ALA A 119 12.19 -7.59 5.49
N PRO A 120 12.52 -8.71 6.16
CA PRO A 120 11.55 -9.77 6.40
C PRO A 120 10.34 -9.11 7.08
N ALA A 121 9.14 -9.37 6.55
CA ALA A 121 7.88 -8.86 7.08
C ALA A 121 7.96 -8.83 8.62
N PRO A 122 7.62 -7.70 9.27
CA PRO A 122 7.71 -7.62 10.72
C PRO A 122 6.98 -8.83 11.26
N ALA A 123 7.72 -9.72 11.93
CA ALA A 123 7.15 -10.92 12.52
C ALA A 123 5.92 -10.46 13.28
N ALA A 124 4.73 -10.87 12.81
CA ALA A 124 3.49 -10.48 13.43
C ALA A 124 3.68 -10.72 14.94
N PRO A 125 3.41 -9.72 15.80
CA PRO A 125 3.60 -9.90 17.24
C PRO A 125 2.86 -11.18 17.61
N ALA A 126 3.61 -12.17 18.11
CA ALA A 126 3.01 -13.43 18.52
C ALA A 126 2.00 -13.07 19.61
N LEU A 127 0.71 -13.16 19.28
CA LEU A 127 -0.38 -12.87 20.20
C LEU A 127 -0.13 -13.65 21.48
N THR A 128 -0.02 -12.93 22.58
CA THR A 128 0.16 -13.58 23.88
C THR A 128 -1.11 -14.39 24.20
N PRO A 129 -1.01 -15.48 24.97
CA PRO A 129 -2.18 -16.28 25.34
C PRO A 129 -3.27 -15.46 26.05
N GLU A 130 -2.90 -14.37 26.73
CA GLU A 130 -3.83 -13.43 27.36
C GLU A 130 -4.59 -12.58 26.34
N GLU A 131 -3.91 -12.05 25.32
CA GLU A 131 -4.56 -11.31 24.22
C GLU A 131 -5.47 -12.23 23.39
N LEU A 132 -5.06 -13.48 23.20
CA LEU A 132 -5.85 -14.50 22.53
C LEU A 132 -7.14 -14.80 23.33
N ALA A 133 -7.04 -14.94 24.65
CA ALA A 133 -8.20 -15.15 25.53
C ALA A 133 -9.15 -13.95 25.51
N ALA A 134 -8.62 -12.72 25.59
CA ALA A 134 -9.41 -11.50 25.47
C ALA A 134 -10.12 -11.38 24.11
N TYR A 135 -9.49 -11.85 23.03
CA TYR A 135 -10.11 -11.91 21.71
C TYR A 135 -11.25 -12.95 21.67
N TYR A 136 -11.09 -14.11 22.34
CA TYR A 136 -12.16 -15.11 22.43
C TYR A 136 -13.36 -14.63 23.23
N ASP A 137 -13.13 -13.95 24.36
CA ASP A 137 -14.20 -13.32 25.14
C ASP A 137 -14.95 -12.24 24.35
N LEU A 138 -14.24 -11.49 23.50
CA LEU A 138 -14.83 -10.47 22.63
C LEU A 138 -15.63 -11.06 21.47
N THR A 139 -15.18 -12.20 20.92
CA THR A 139 -15.80 -12.85 19.75
C THR A 139 -16.90 -13.85 20.15
N GLY A 140 -17.03 -14.18 21.43
CA GLY A 140 -18.06 -15.08 21.95
C GLY A 140 -17.93 -16.52 21.46
N THR A 141 -16.80 -16.85 20.85
CA THR A 141 -16.46 -18.21 20.41
C THR A 141 -15.68 -18.89 21.50
N ASP A 142 -16.36 -19.71 22.31
CA ASP A 142 -15.70 -20.66 23.20
C ASP A 142 -15.09 -21.78 22.34
N VAL A 143 -13.78 -21.98 22.46
CA VAL A 143 -13.07 -23.06 21.75
C VAL A 143 -13.60 -24.42 22.21
N THR A 144 -14.13 -24.51 23.43
CA THR A 144 -14.74 -25.72 23.99
C THR A 144 -16.01 -26.10 23.23
N ASP A 145 -16.83 -25.12 22.84
CA ASP A 145 -18.06 -25.35 22.05
C ASP A 145 -17.75 -25.81 20.61
N LEU A 146 -16.60 -25.41 20.05
CA LEU A 146 -16.16 -25.81 18.72
C LEU A 146 -15.66 -27.27 18.69
N ILE A 147 -15.09 -27.73 19.81
CA ILE A 147 -14.59 -29.11 19.96
C ILE A 147 -15.72 -30.07 20.31
N GLU A 148 -16.74 -29.65 21.06
CA GLU A 148 -17.89 -30.49 21.40
C GLU A 148 -18.93 -30.64 20.26
N ASN A 149 -18.98 -29.70 19.31
CA ASN A 149 -19.88 -29.76 18.14
C ASN A 149 -19.23 -30.35 16.87
N LEU A 150 -18.14 -31.09 17.01
CA LEU A 150 -17.44 -31.78 15.91
C LEU A 150 -17.89 -33.24 15.76
#